data_AF-A0A6F9Y465-F1
#
_entry.id   AF-A0A6F9Y465-F1
#
_cell.length_a   1.000
_cell.length_b   1.000
_cell.length_c   1.000
_cell.angle_alpha   90.00
_cell.angle_beta   90.00
_cell.angle_gamma   90.00
#
_symmetry.space_group_name_H-M   'P 1'
#
loop_
_entity.id
_entity.type
_entity.pdbx_description
1 polymer ?
#
loop_
_entity_poly.entity_id
_entity_poly.type
_entity_poly.pdbx_seq_one_letter_code
_entity_poly.pdbx_strand_id
1 'polypeptide(L)'
;MDKYLKFYHSKEWKLARSQALARDHYLCQVCLKRGLVKPANTVHHIIPIKDDFKKRLDLNNLETICLECHNQEHQERGSNEPERYKKLKARKRKAYVFKANPDYKL
;
A
#
# COMPACT_ATOMS: atom_id res chain seq x y z
N MET A 1 18.31 10.16 8.95
CA MET A 1 16.96 9.58 8.73
C MET A 1 16.28 10.37 7.64
N ASP A 2 15.79 9.69 6.60
CA ASP A 2 15.08 10.30 5.48
C ASP A 2 13.87 11.12 5.96
N LYS A 3 13.77 12.38 5.49
CA LYS A 3 12.70 13.34 5.81
C LYS A 3 11.32 12.74 5.52
N TYR A 4 11.20 12.00 4.42
CA TYR A 4 9.93 11.37 4.00
C TYR A 4 9.55 10.22 4.93
N LEU A 5 10.51 9.38 5.32
CA LEU A 5 10.27 8.29 6.27
C LEU A 5 9.76 8.83 7.61
N LYS A 6 10.40 9.88 8.15
CA LYS A 6 9.93 10.55 9.38
C LYS A 6 8.49 11.04 9.25
N PHE A 7 8.14 11.61 8.10
CA PHE A 7 6.78 12.08 7.84
C PHE A 7 5.76 10.94 7.88
N TYR A 8 6.01 9.81 7.22
CA TYR A 8 5.06 8.68 7.21
C TYR A 8 4.87 8.02 8.58
N HIS A 9 5.80 8.22 9.51
CA HIS A 9 5.65 7.75 10.91
C HIS A 9 5.05 8.81 11.86
N SER A 10 4.91 10.05 11.39
CA SER A 10 4.43 11.19 12.18
C SER A 10 2.97 11.03 12.62
N LYS A 11 2.60 11.72 13.71
CA LYS A 11 1.21 11.69 14.21
C LYS A 11 0.27 12.45 13.27
N GLU A 12 0.80 13.51 12.69
CA GLU A 12 0.16 14.41 11.75
C GLU A 12 -0.29 13.65 10.50
N TRP A 13 0.59 12.79 9.94
CA TRP A 13 0.20 11.93 8.82
C TRP A 13 -0.88 10.93 9.21
N LYS A 14 -0.77 10.28 10.37
CA LYS A 14 -1.77 9.31 10.82
C LYS A 14 -3.15 9.96 10.96
N LEU A 15 -3.20 11.18 11.48
CA LEU A 15 -4.44 11.96 11.64
C LEU A 15 -5.01 12.38 10.28
N ALA A 16 -4.21 12.98 9.40
CA ALA A 16 -4.66 13.37 8.07
C ALA A 16 -5.15 12.17 7.26
N ARG A 17 -4.45 11.03 7.36
CA ARG A 17 -4.88 9.76 6.76
C ARG A 17 -6.22 9.28 7.30
N SER A 18 -6.44 9.31 8.61
CA SER A 18 -7.74 8.90 9.18
C SER A 18 -8.87 9.86 8.78
N GLN A 19 -8.58 11.16 8.69
CA GLN A 19 -9.55 12.17 8.25
C GLN A 19 -9.95 11.96 6.78
N ALA A 20 -8.99 11.71 5.89
CA ALA A 20 -9.27 11.40 4.49
C ALA A 20 -10.12 10.13 4.35
N LEU A 21 -9.75 9.04 5.04
CA LEU A 21 -10.52 7.79 5.05
C LEU A 21 -11.95 7.98 5.56
N ALA A 22 -12.13 8.75 6.64
CA ALA A 22 -13.45 9.03 7.19
C ALA A 22 -14.30 9.91 6.26
N ARG A 23 -13.72 10.98 5.69
CA ARG A 23 -14.36 11.87 4.70
C ARG A 23 -14.93 11.07 3.53
N ASP A 24 -14.14 10.11 3.06
CA ASP A 24 -14.45 9.33 1.86
C ASP A 24 -15.25 8.05 2.17
N HIS A 25 -15.75 7.90 3.40
CA HIS A 25 -16.49 6.72 3.88
C HIS A 25 -15.74 5.39 3.64
N TYR A 26 -14.41 5.41 3.68
CA TYR A 26 -13.56 4.26 3.37
C TYR A 26 -13.82 3.67 1.97
N LEU A 27 -14.26 4.50 1.01
CA LEU A 27 -14.51 4.12 -0.38
C LEU A 27 -13.44 4.70 -1.32
N CYS A 28 -13.05 3.91 -2.31
CA CYS A 28 -12.12 4.33 -3.34
C CYS A 28 -12.75 5.41 -4.23
N GLN A 29 -12.20 6.63 -4.19
CA GLN A 29 -12.73 7.76 -4.95
C GLN A 29 -12.56 7.59 -6.47
N VAL A 30 -11.49 6.93 -6.92
CA VAL A 30 -11.28 6.61 -8.34
C VAL A 30 -12.34 5.62 -8.84
N CYS A 31 -12.66 4.59 -8.06
CA CYS A 31 -13.72 3.64 -8.42
C CYS A 31 -15.10 4.30 -8.37
N LEU A 32 -15.35 5.14 -7.37
CA LEU A 32 -16.64 5.81 -7.20
C LEU A 32 -16.95 6.73 -8.39
N LYS A 33 -15.95 7.47 -8.89
CA LYS A 33 -16.04 8.27 -10.13
C LYS A 33 -16.41 7.44 -11.36
N ARG A 34 -16.12 6.13 -11.36
CA ARG A 34 -16.47 5.17 -12.43
C ARG A 34 -17.80 4.45 -12.16
N GLY A 35 -18.56 4.83 -11.12
CA GLY A 35 -19.80 4.16 -10.71
C GLY A 35 -19.58 2.84 -9.96
N LEU A 36 -18.37 2.58 -9.45
CA LEU A 36 -18.04 1.35 -8.74
C LEU A 36 -17.82 1.63 -7.25
N VAL A 37 -18.46 0.84 -6.39
CA VAL A 37 -18.25 0.89 -4.94
C VAL A 37 -17.17 -0.13 -4.57
N LYS A 38 -15.96 0.34 -4.27
CA LYS A 38 -14.86 -0.49 -3.75
C LYS A 38 -14.33 0.08 -2.43
N PRO A 39 -14.01 -0.75 -1.44
CA PRO A 39 -13.38 -0.29 -0.21
C PRO A 39 -11.96 0.25 -0.49
N ALA A 40 -11.57 1.27 0.27
CA ALA A 40 -10.24 1.86 0.27
C ALA A 40 -9.62 1.80 1.68
N ASN A 41 -8.35 1.40 1.72
CA ASN A 41 -7.54 1.35 2.93
C ASN A 41 -6.25 2.20 2.80
N THR A 42 -6.05 2.82 1.64
CA THR A 42 -4.82 3.54 1.30
C THR A 42 -5.18 4.97 0.90
N VAL A 43 -4.32 5.91 1.27
CA VAL A 43 -4.43 7.33 0.91
C VAL A 43 -3.24 7.68 0.04
N HIS A 44 -3.53 8.26 -1.12
CA HIS A 44 -2.57 8.69 -2.11
C HIS A 44 -2.47 10.22 -2.13
N HIS A 45 -1.26 10.73 -2.37
CA HIS A 45 -1.00 12.16 -2.55
C HIS A 45 -1.16 12.51 -4.03
N ILE A 46 -2.15 13.33 -4.38
CA ILE A 46 -2.41 13.76 -5.77
C ILE A 46 -1.18 14.50 -6.33
N ILE A 47 -0.64 15.44 -5.56
CA ILE A 47 0.67 16.04 -5.79
C ILE A 47 1.67 15.33 -4.89
N PRO A 48 2.67 14.62 -5.46
CA PRO A 48 3.65 13.89 -4.69
C PRO A 48 4.37 14.77 -3.66
N ILE A 49 4.66 14.19 -2.50
CA ILE A 49 5.34 14.88 -1.39
C ILE A 49 6.73 15.41 -1.80
N LYS A 50 7.36 14.78 -2.81
CA LYS A 50 8.65 15.19 -3.37
C LYS A 50 8.56 16.51 -4.14
N ASP A 51 7.41 16.77 -4.76
CA ASP A 51 7.19 17.93 -5.62
C ASP A 51 6.71 19.11 -4.78
N ASP A 52 5.78 18.87 -3.84
CA ASP A 52 5.31 19.89 -2.90
C ASP A 52 5.11 19.34 -1.47
N PHE A 53 6.14 19.51 -0.64
CA PHE A 53 6.09 19.10 0.75
C PHE A 53 5.09 19.93 1.59
N LYS A 54 4.71 21.14 1.17
CA LYS A 54 3.77 21.98 1.93
C LYS A 54 2.36 21.37 1.90
N LYS A 55 1.99 20.70 0.80
CA LYS A 55 0.69 20.04 0.61
C LYS A 55 0.58 18.63 1.20
N ARG A 56 1.60 18.13 1.90
CA ARG A 56 1.65 16.75 2.42
C ARG A 56 0.52 16.38 3.40
N LEU A 57 -0.09 17.38 4.05
CA LEU A 57 -1.21 17.24 5.00
C LEU A 57 -2.51 17.90 4.51
N ASP A 58 -2.51 18.48 3.31
CA ASP A 58 -3.70 19.11 2.75
C ASP A 58 -4.69 18.01 2.34
N LEU A 59 -5.88 17.97 2.96
CA LEU A 59 -6.90 16.97 2.66
C LEU A 59 -7.34 17.00 1.19
N ASN A 60 -7.29 18.16 0.53
CA ASN A 60 -7.61 18.27 -0.89
C ASN A 60 -6.53 17.66 -1.79
N ASN A 61 -5.31 17.48 -1.25
CA ASN A 61 -4.22 16.78 -1.90
C ASN A 61 -4.19 15.27 -1.56
N LEU A 62 -5.14 14.78 -0.75
CA LEU A 62 -5.25 13.39 -0.34
C LEU A 62 -6.48 12.72 -0.98
N GLU A 63 -6.26 11.63 -1.69
CA GLU A 63 -7.32 10.81 -2.27
C GLU A 63 -7.29 9.40 -1.68
N THR A 64 -8.44 8.90 -1.21
CA THR A 64 -8.54 7.51 -0.76
C THR A 64 -8.77 6.58 -1.95
N ILE A 65 -7.93 5.56 -2.06
CA ILE A 65 -7.96 4.65 -3.20
C ILE A 65 -7.76 3.20 -2.76
N CYS A 66 -8.28 2.27 -3.56
CA CYS A 66 -8.03 0.85 -3.39
C CYS A 66 -6.61 0.51 -3.89
N LEU A 67 -6.10 -0.66 -3.47
CA LEU A 67 -4.75 -1.11 -3.86
C LEU A 67 -4.58 -1.22 -5.39
N GLU A 68 -5.62 -1.63 -6.10
CA GLU A 68 -5.60 -1.73 -7.58
C GLU A 68 -5.40 -0.36 -8.23
N CYS A 69 -6.20 0.64 -7.85
CA CYS A 69 -6.04 2.00 -8.34
C CYS A 69 -4.69 2.60 -7.92
N HIS A 70 -4.25 2.37 -6.67
CA HIS A 70 -2.94 2.83 -6.21
C HIS A 70 -1.79 2.27 -7.05
N ASN A 71 -1.87 1.00 -7.44
CA ASN A 71 -0.85 0.39 -8.30
C ASN A 71 -0.90 0.92 -9.74
N GLN A 72 -2.08 1.28 -10.25
CA GLN A 72 -2.23 1.90 -11.58
C GLN A 72 -1.58 3.29 -11.61
N GLU A 73 -1.79 4.12 -10.58
CA GLU A 73 -1.16 5.45 -10.47
C GLU A 73 0.36 5.38 -10.31
N HIS A 74 0.88 4.27 -9.77
CA HIS A 74 2.32 4.03 -9.62
C HIS A 74 2.90 3.09 -10.69
N GLN A 75 2.42 3.15 -11.94
CA GLN A 75 2.86 2.29 -13.05
C GLN A 75 4.40 2.18 -13.24
N GLU A 76 5.19 3.11 -12.71
CA GLU A 76 6.66 3.03 -12.66
C GLU A 76 7.23 2.01 -11.66
N ARG A 77 6.42 1.43 -10.76
CA ARG A 77 6.87 0.58 -9.63
C ARG A 77 6.49 -0.91 -9.72
N GLY A 78 6.23 -1.42 -10.92
CA GLY A 78 6.42 -2.85 -11.18
C GLY A 78 5.39 -3.50 -12.07
N SER A 79 5.65 -3.47 -13.37
CA SER A 79 5.10 -4.41 -14.36
C SER A 79 5.56 -5.88 -14.18
N ASN A 80 6.21 -6.24 -13.06
CA ASN A 80 6.80 -7.57 -12.82
C ASN A 80 6.20 -8.34 -11.62
N GLU A 81 4.98 -8.01 -11.19
CA GLU A 81 4.22 -8.79 -10.19
C GLU A 81 4.19 -10.31 -10.51
N PRO A 82 3.90 -10.75 -11.76
CA PRO A 82 3.90 -12.17 -12.12
C PRO A 82 5.27 -12.83 -11.95
N GLU A 83 6.35 -12.09 -12.22
CA GLU A 83 7.71 -12.61 -12.20
C GLU A 83 8.27 -12.67 -10.77
N ARG A 84 7.93 -11.69 -9.93
CA ARG A 84 8.19 -11.69 -8.49
C ARG A 84 7.44 -12.84 -7.80
N TYR A 85 6.17 -13.05 -8.14
CA TYR A 85 5.37 -14.17 -7.64
C TYR A 85 5.96 -15.53 -8.04
N LYS A 86 6.37 -15.70 -9.31
CA LYS A 86 7.09 -16.90 -9.79
C LYS A 86 8.38 -17.15 -9.00
N LYS A 87 9.20 -16.12 -8.77
CA LYS A 87 10.44 -16.21 -7.96
C LYS A 87 10.17 -16.60 -6.50
N LEU A 88 9.13 -16.04 -5.87
CA LEU A 88 8.75 -16.39 -4.50
C LEU A 88 8.29 -17.85 -4.38
N LYS A 89 7.48 -18.35 -5.33
CA LYS A 89 7.07 -19.77 -5.36
C LYS A 89 8.26 -20.71 -5.58
N ALA A 90 9.18 -20.35 -6.49
CA ALA A 90 10.39 -21.13 -6.73
C ALA A 90 11.30 -21.21 -5.49
N ARG A 91 11.40 -20.13 -4.72
CA ARG A 91 12.16 -20.09 -3.45
C ARG A 91 11.51 -20.95 -2.36
N LYS A 92 10.17 -20.96 -2.27
CA LYS A 92 9.41 -21.82 -1.33
C LYS A 92 9.58 -23.32 -1.63
N ARG A 93 9.68 -23.72 -2.90
CA ARG A 93 9.96 -25.12 -3.30
C ARG A 93 11.35 -25.62 -2.90
N LYS A 94 12.28 -24.70 -2.60
CA LYS A 94 13.63 -25.02 -2.09
C LYS A 94 13.73 -25.07 -0.56
N ALA A 95 12.62 -24.90 0.17
CA ALA A 95 12.61 -25.09 1.61
C ALA A 95 12.89 -26.57 1.94
N TYR A 96 13.92 -26.79 2.75
CA TYR A 96 14.44 -28.10 3.15
C TYR A 96 13.34 -28.98 3.76
N VAL A 97 13.22 -30.22 3.28
CA VAL A 97 12.39 -31.25 3.93
C VAL A 97 13.12 -31.69 5.19
N PHE A 98 12.65 -31.27 6.36
CA PHE A 98 13.07 -31.90 7.62
C PHE A 98 12.46 -33.30 7.65
N LYS A 99 13.29 -34.35 7.56
CA LYS A 99 12.83 -35.70 7.92
C LYS A 99 12.53 -35.70 9.41
N ALA A 100 11.42 -36.32 9.81
CA ALA A 100 11.06 -36.47 11.20
C ALA A 100 12.21 -37.15 11.97
N ASN A 101 12.54 -36.62 13.14
CA ASN A 101 13.55 -37.20 14.03
C ASN A 101 13.07 -38.60 14.47
N PRO A 102 13.78 -39.69 14.13
CA PRO A 102 13.34 -41.05 14.46
C PRO A 102 13.35 -41.35 15.97
N ASP A 103 13.96 -40.49 16.79
CA ASP A 103 14.12 -40.73 18.23
C ASP A 103 12.94 -40.25 19.10
N TYR A 104 11.83 -39.83 18.50
CA TYR A 104 10.63 -39.52 19.27
C TYR A 104 9.86 -40.82 19.62
N LYS A 105 10.24 -41.46 20.73
CA LYS A 105 9.44 -42.51 21.37
C LYS A 105 8.46 -41.86 22.37
N LEU A 106 7.17 -42.12 22.18
CA LEU A 106 6.10 -41.83 23.15
C LEU A 106 6.31 -42.62 24.44
#